data_AF-A0A7Y2YKH3-F1
#
_entry.id   AF-A0A7Y2YKH3-F1
#
_cell.length_a   1.000
_cell.length_b   1.000
_cell.length_c   1.000
_cell.angle_alpha   90.00
_cell.angle_beta   90.00
_cell.angle_gamma   90.00
#
_symmetry.space_group_name_H-M   'P 1'
#
loop_
_entity.id
_entity.type
_entity.pdbx_description
1 polymer ?
#
loop_
_entity_poly.entity_id
_entity_poly.type
_entity_poly.pdbx_seq_one_letter_code
_entity_poly.pdbx_strand_id
1 'polypeptide(L)' 'MQGKSQNAQRQIERVNESDLLDDAAFRGSTRLDARSGLEIFEVNAAVVAAGGE' A
#
# COMPACT_ATOMS: atom_id res chain seq x y z
N MET A 1 -1.80 -6.73 -3.51
CA MET A 1 -1.34 -5.82 -4.57
C MET A 1 0.13 -5.48 -4.35
N GLN A 2 0.91 -5.31 -5.43
CA GLN A 2 2.30 -4.83 -5.35
C GLN A 2 2.37 -3.38 -5.82
N GLY A 3 3.04 -2.52 -5.04
CA GLY A 3 3.26 -1.12 -5.37
C GLY A 3 4.74 -0.76 -5.46
N LYS A 4 5.03 0.38 -6.09
CA LYS A 4 6.36 1.01 -6.13
C LYS A 4 6.25 2.46 -5.70
N SER A 5 7.13 2.91 -4.81
CA SER A 5 7.16 4.30 -4.30
C SER A 5 8.55 4.76 -3.97
N GLN A 6 8.77 6.08 -4.02
CA GLN A 6 9.99 6.71 -3.51
C GLN A 6 10.02 6.77 -1.97
N ASN A 7 8.85 6.62 -1.34
CA ASN A 7 8.71 6.61 0.10
C ASN A 7 7.57 5.64 0.45
N ALA A 8 7.93 4.37 0.55
CA ALA A 8 6.97 3.31 0.84
C ALA A 8 6.40 3.46 2.27
N GLN A 9 7.20 3.92 3.23
CA GLN A 9 6.74 4.21 4.60
C GLN A 9 5.59 5.23 4.62
N ARG A 10 5.73 6.36 3.92
CA ARG A 10 4.65 7.37 3.81
C ARG A 10 3.42 6.88 3.07
N GLN A 11 3.58 5.92 2.15
CA GLN A 11 2.44 5.33 1.47
C GLN A 11 1.74 4.29 2.37
N ILE A 12 2.48 3.65 3.26
CA ILE A 12 1.94 2.77 4.31
C ILE A 12 1.02 3.53 5.24
N GLU A 13 1.47 4.67 5.74
CA GLU A 13 0.68 5.54 6.61
C GLU A 13 -0.64 5.93 5.94
N ARG A 14 -0.57 6.47 4.71
CA ARG A 14 -1.77 6.89 3.96
C ARG A 14 -2.77 5.78 3.69
N VAL A 15 -2.29 4.56 3.46
CA VAL A 15 -3.16 3.40 3.21
C VAL A 15 -3.86 2.97 4.50
N ASN A 16 -3.16 2.99 5.64
CA ASN A 16 -3.77 2.72 6.94
C ASN A 16 -4.76 3.83 7.37
N GLU A 17 -4.51 5.08 6.97
CA GLU A 17 -5.39 6.22 7.24
C GLU A 17 -6.58 6.33 6.27
N SER A 18 -6.68 5.45 5.26
CA SER A 18 -7.70 5.60 4.23
C SER A 18 -9.03 4.96 4.63
N ASP A 19 -10.08 5.77 4.75
CA ASP A 19 -11.46 5.28 4.99
C ASP A 19 -12.05 4.44 3.83
N LEU A 20 -11.37 4.42 2.68
CA LEU A 20 -11.78 3.67 1.49
C LEU A 20 -11.21 2.24 1.45
N LEU A 21 -10.27 1.93 2.35
CA LEU A 21 -9.55 0.66 2.37
C LEU A 21 -9.80 -0.03 3.72
N ASP A 22 -10.36 -1.23 3.67
CA ASP A 22 -10.53 -2.12 4.82
C ASP A 22 -9.43 -3.19 4.83
N ASP A 23 -9.08 -3.67 6.03
CA ASP A 23 -8.04 -4.68 6.24
C ASP A 23 -6.71 -4.35 5.52
N ALA A 24 -6.37 -3.06 5.48
CA ALA A 24 -5.24 -2.55 4.72
C ALA A 24 -3.91 -2.83 5.44
N ALA A 25 -3.34 -4.01 5.23
CA ALA A 25 -2.11 -4.47 5.88
C ALA A 25 -0.96 -4.67 4.88
N PHE A 26 0.20 -4.10 5.21
CA PHE A 26 1.43 -4.33 4.44
C PHE A 26 2.07 -5.67 4.81
N ARG A 27 2.58 -6.37 3.81
CA ARG A 27 3.28 -7.64 3.97
C ARG A 27 4.79 -7.42 3.90
N GLY A 28 5.47 -7.70 5.00
CA GLY A 28 6.92 -7.77 5.04
C GLY A 28 7.63 -6.42 4.89
N SER A 29 8.92 -6.50 4.54
CA SER A 29 9.80 -5.35 4.40
C SER A 29 9.75 -4.75 2.98
N THR A 30 9.97 -3.45 2.86
CA THR A 30 10.14 -2.80 1.55
C THR A 30 11.47 -3.24 0.93
N ARG A 31 11.50 -3.40 -0.40
CA ARG A 31 12.72 -3.78 -1.15
C ARG A 31 13.05 -2.72 -2.17
N LEU A 32 14.28 -2.22 -2.17
CA LEU A 32 14.76 -1.28 -3.19
C LEU A 32 14.93 -1.96 -4.56
N ASP A 33 14.31 -1.40 -5.59
CA ASP A 33 14.49 -1.78 -6.99
C ASP A 33 15.62 -0.97 -7.62
N ALA A 34 16.78 -1.59 -7.80
CA ALA A 34 17.97 -0.93 -8.34
C ALA A 34 17.81 -0.36 -9.76
N ARG A 35 16.81 -0.83 -10.54
CA ARG A 35 16.55 -0.34 -11.90
C ARG A 35 15.78 0.97 -11.92
N SER A 36 14.86 1.17 -11.00
CA SER A 36 14.02 2.37 -10.93
C SER A 36 14.39 3.32 -9.78
N GLY A 37 15.18 2.86 -8.82
CA GLY A 37 15.47 3.58 -7.58
C GLY A 37 14.28 3.65 -6.61
N LEU A 38 13.21 2.89 -6.88
CA LEU A 38 11.98 2.91 -6.09
C LEU A 38 11.93 1.74 -5.11
N GLU A 39 11.25 1.92 -3.99
CA GLU A 39 10.92 0.87 -3.05
C GLU A 39 9.70 0.10 -3.55
N ILE A 40 9.85 -1.21 -3.68
CA ILE A 40 8.77 -2.17 -3.90
C ILE A 40 8.20 -2.56 -2.55
N PHE A 41 6.87 -2.60 -2.45
CA PHE A 41 6.15 -3.08 -1.28
C PHE A 41 4.95 -3.93 -1.68
N GLU A 42 4.52 -4.78 -0.76
CA GLU A 42 3.31 -5.59 -0.91
C GLU A 42 2.27 -5.17 0.11
N VAL A 43 1.04 -4.99 -0.35
CA VAL A 43 -0.09 -4.55 0.48
C VAL A 43 -1.29 -5.44 0.20
N ASN A 44 -1.94 -5.91 1.25
CA ASN A 44 -3.30 -6.41 1.20
C ASN A 44 -4.19 -5.25 1.61
N ALA A 45 -5.23 -5.01 0.83
CA ALA A 45 -6.27 -4.07 1.18
C ALA A 45 -7.52 -4.53 0.45
N ALA A 46 -8.63 -4.57 1.15
CA ALA A 46 -9.94 -4.68 0.57
C ALA A 46 -10.46 -3.26 0.30
N VAL A 47 -11.09 -3.05 -0.85
CA VAL A 47 -11.81 -1.78 -1.07
C VAL A 47 -13.09 -1.85 -0.25
N VAL A 48 -13.33 -0.87 0.62
CA VAL A 48 -14.65 -0.70 1.24
C VAL A 48 -15.61 -0.46 0.08
N ALA A 49 -16.55 -1.38 -0.15
CA ALA A 49 -17.64 -1.12 -1.06
C ALA A 49 -18.40 0.08 -0.51
N ALA A 50 -18.17 1.26 -1.09
CA ALA A 50 -19.02 2.41 -0.85
C ALA A 50 -20.45 1.95 -1.15
N GLY A 51 -21.30 1.95 -0.12
CA GLY A 51 -22.56 1.22 -0.08
C GLY A 51 -23.29 1.21 -1.41
N GLY A 52 -23.53 0.00 -1.93
CA GLY A 52 -24.70 -0.23 -2.75
C GLY A 52 -25.90 -0.19 -1.83
N GLU A 53 -26.63 0.93 -1.88
CA GLU A 53 -28.05 1.01 -1.56
C GLU A 53 -28.79 1.46 -2.82
#